data_AF-L9L1P3-F1
#
_entry.id   AF-L9L1P3-F1
#
_cell.length_a   1.000
_cell.length_b   1.000
_cell.length_c   1.000
_cell.angle_alpha   90.00
_cell.angle_beta   90.00
_cell.angle_gamma   90.00
#
_symmetry.space_group_name_H-M   'P 1'
#
loop_
_entity.id
_entity.type
_entity.pdbx_description
1 polymer ?
#
loop_
_entity_poly.entity_id
_entity_poly.type
_entity_poly.pdbx_seq_one_letter_code
_entity_poly.pdbx_strand_id
1 'polypeptide(L)'
;MEERGQLPKLGKKSEMTEAYYNGRESLFWENNHLLVTSYAENTRRLMPLCDVLYGRLGDFLSWCRQNNASELDYQSCPTSEDCENNPVDSFWKRASMQYSKDSSGVIYVMLNGSEQTGAYPIKGYFADYEIPYFQKDKITRIEIWVMHEIGGPSIESCGEGSVKILEERLEKMGFQYSCINDYLPVKLLKCVDHSTHPDCALK
;
A
#
# COMPACT_ATOMS: atom_id res chain seq x y z
N MET A 1 -28.45 0.55 -49.25
CA MET A 1 -26.99 0.51 -49.10
C MET A 1 -26.64 1.65 -48.17
N GLU A 2 -26.46 1.35 -46.90
CA GLU A 2 -26.10 2.34 -45.89
C GLU A 2 -25.05 1.65 -45.01
N GLU A 3 -23.80 2.07 -45.19
CA GLU A 3 -22.66 1.50 -44.48
C GLU A 3 -22.75 1.89 -43.00
N ARG A 4 -22.91 0.88 -42.13
CA ARG A 4 -22.71 1.05 -40.70
C ARG A 4 -21.21 1.23 -40.46
N GLY A 5 -20.81 2.48 -40.22
CA GLY A 5 -19.49 2.82 -39.69
C GLY A 5 -19.21 2.03 -38.43
N GLN A 6 -18.23 1.14 -38.52
CA GLN A 6 -17.76 0.31 -37.42
C GLN A 6 -17.02 1.21 -36.42
N LEU A 7 -17.53 1.28 -35.19
CA LEU A 7 -16.81 1.93 -34.07
C LEU A 7 -15.40 1.31 -33.96
N PRO A 8 -14.34 2.13 -33.85
CA PRO A 8 -12.99 1.61 -33.70
C PRO A 8 -12.92 0.77 -32.42
N LYS A 9 -12.43 -0.47 -32.56
CA LYS A 9 -12.15 -1.34 -31.42
C LYS A 9 -11.19 -0.60 -30.49
N LEU A 10 -11.60 -0.42 -29.24
CA LEU A 10 -10.74 0.09 -28.18
C LEU A 10 -9.49 -0.80 -28.12
N GLY A 11 -8.35 -0.27 -28.56
CA GLY A 11 -7.06 -0.92 -28.44
C GLY A 11 -6.78 -1.27 -26.97
N LYS A 12 -6.09 -2.39 -26.75
CA LYS A 12 -5.78 -2.99 -25.45
C LYS A 12 -5.40 -1.94 -24.41
N LYS A 13 -6.30 -1.66 -23.47
CA LYS A 13 -6.05 -0.81 -22.30
C LYS A 13 -5.02 -1.41 -21.32
N SER A 14 -4.66 -2.69 -21.46
CA SER A 14 -3.74 -3.36 -20.53
C SER A 14 -2.26 -3.22 -20.91
N GLU A 15 -1.91 -3.09 -22.20
CA GLU A 15 -0.50 -3.20 -22.61
C GLU A 15 0.39 -2.03 -22.12
N MET A 16 -0.17 -0.85 -21.90
CA MET A 16 0.61 0.33 -21.52
C MET A 16 0.98 0.36 -20.03
N THR A 17 0.12 -0.15 -19.16
CA THR A 17 0.42 -0.35 -17.73
C THR A 17 1.25 -1.61 -17.53
N GLU A 18 0.90 -2.71 -18.20
CA GLU A 18 1.54 -4.02 -18.09
C GLU A 18 3.02 -4.00 -18.53
N ALA A 19 3.40 -3.14 -19.49
CA ALA A 19 4.80 -2.93 -19.87
C ALA A 19 5.60 -2.06 -18.88
N TYR A 20 4.95 -1.22 -18.06
CA TYR A 20 5.60 -0.38 -17.04
C TYR A 20 5.84 -1.14 -15.72
N TYR A 21 4.99 -2.12 -15.42
CA TYR A 21 5.11 -2.99 -14.22
C TYR A 21 6.10 -4.14 -14.36
N ASN A 22 6.62 -4.39 -15.57
CA ASN A 22 7.47 -5.55 -15.80
C ASN A 22 8.83 -5.36 -15.11
N GLY A 23 8.98 -5.97 -13.93
CA GLY A 23 10.23 -6.03 -13.16
C GLY A 23 10.36 -5.04 -12.00
N ARG A 24 9.32 -4.29 -11.62
CA ARG A 24 9.35 -3.47 -10.40
C ARG A 24 8.50 -4.09 -9.30
N GLU A 25 9.08 -4.20 -8.12
CA GLU A 25 8.47 -4.88 -6.99
C GLU A 25 7.48 -3.95 -6.27
N SER A 26 6.30 -4.49 -5.95
CA SER A 26 5.21 -3.78 -5.28
C SER A 26 5.48 -3.65 -3.78
N LEU A 27 5.20 -2.47 -3.23
CA LEU A 27 5.24 -2.20 -1.79
C LEU A 27 3.85 -1.83 -1.26
N PHE A 28 3.34 -2.63 -0.34
CA PHE A 28 2.13 -2.39 0.45
C PHE A 28 2.52 -1.93 1.85
N TRP A 29 1.61 -1.28 2.58
CA TRP A 29 1.95 -0.76 3.90
C TRP A 29 0.72 -0.45 4.74
N GLU A 30 0.93 -0.41 6.06
CA GLU A 30 -0.03 0.12 7.05
C GLU A 30 0.74 0.99 8.04
N ASN A 31 0.16 2.12 8.43
CA ASN A 31 0.70 3.06 9.44
C ASN A 31 2.17 3.52 9.22
N ASN A 32 2.62 3.64 7.96
CA ASN A 32 4.01 3.96 7.59
C ASN A 32 4.15 4.93 6.40
N HIS A 33 3.14 5.75 6.11
CA HIS A 33 3.05 6.49 4.84
C HIS A 33 4.32 7.28 4.46
N LEU A 34 4.84 8.10 5.38
CA LEU A 34 6.03 8.93 5.13
C LEU A 34 7.32 8.11 4.99
N LEU A 35 7.44 7.01 5.72
CA LEU A 35 8.59 6.12 5.64
C LEU A 35 8.60 5.36 4.30
N VAL A 36 7.42 4.92 3.85
CA VAL A 36 7.23 4.23 2.57
C VAL A 36 7.59 5.14 1.40
N THR A 37 7.05 6.36 1.37
CA THR A 37 7.34 7.34 0.31
C THR A 37 8.83 7.71 0.27
N SER A 38 9.45 7.89 1.45
CA SER A 38 10.89 8.17 1.56
C SER A 38 11.75 6.99 1.12
N TYR A 39 11.37 5.76 1.49
CA TYR A 39 12.15 4.56 1.15
C TYR A 39 12.04 4.19 -0.33
N ALA A 40 10.83 4.27 -0.91
CA ALA A 40 10.57 3.98 -2.32
C ALA A 40 11.34 4.90 -3.27
N GLU A 41 11.54 6.15 -2.83
CA GLU A 41 12.36 7.15 -3.51
C GLU A 41 11.91 7.38 -4.96
N ASN A 42 10.63 7.72 -5.11
CA ASN A 42 9.99 8.02 -6.40
C ASN A 42 10.23 6.91 -7.42
N THR A 43 9.77 5.70 -7.08
CA THR A 43 9.92 4.46 -7.87
C THR A 43 11.34 3.90 -8.01
N ARG A 44 12.38 4.54 -7.44
CA ARG A 44 13.78 4.11 -7.63
C ARG A 44 14.06 2.76 -6.99
N ARG A 45 13.53 2.51 -5.79
CA ARG A 45 13.74 1.26 -5.05
C ARG A 45 12.59 0.29 -5.25
N LEU A 46 11.39 0.74 -4.89
CA LEU A 46 10.13 -0.01 -4.95
C LEU A 46 9.04 0.91 -5.48
N MET A 47 7.90 0.33 -5.87
CA MET A 47 6.77 1.10 -6.40
C MET A 47 5.54 0.91 -5.51
N PRO A 48 5.40 1.65 -4.40
CA PRO A 48 4.15 1.68 -3.64
C PRO A 48 3.01 2.31 -4.44
N LEU A 49 1.77 2.13 -3.98
CA LEU A 49 0.58 2.69 -4.63
C LEU A 49 0.69 4.22 -4.84
N CYS A 50 1.23 4.96 -3.86
CA CYS A 50 1.45 6.40 -3.97
C CYS A 50 2.45 6.83 -5.06
N ASP A 51 3.27 5.90 -5.58
CA ASP A 51 4.20 6.15 -6.68
C ASP A 51 3.69 5.61 -8.04
N VAL A 52 2.54 4.94 -8.06
CA VAL A 52 1.83 4.58 -9.28
C VAL A 52 1.04 5.78 -9.79
N LEU A 53 0.97 6.03 -11.10
CA LEU A 53 0.30 7.21 -11.68
C LEU A 53 -1.08 7.50 -11.08
N TYR A 54 -1.96 6.51 -11.01
CA TYR A 54 -3.31 6.71 -10.48
C TYR A 54 -3.35 6.89 -8.96
N GLY A 55 -2.37 6.41 -8.20
CA GLY A 55 -2.26 6.70 -6.76
C GLY A 55 -1.59 8.04 -6.49
N ARG A 56 -0.53 8.37 -7.24
CA ARG A 56 0.23 9.64 -7.15
C ARG A 56 -0.65 10.87 -7.31
N LEU A 57 -1.69 10.80 -8.13
CA LEU A 57 -2.63 11.91 -8.34
C LEU A 57 -3.54 12.17 -7.15
N GLY A 58 -3.79 11.17 -6.29
CA GLY A 58 -4.62 11.30 -5.09
C GLY A 58 -3.81 11.42 -3.79
N ASP A 59 -2.50 11.20 -3.85
CA ASP A 59 -1.65 11.11 -2.67
C ASP A 59 -1.66 12.42 -1.84
N PHE A 60 -1.95 12.30 -0.54
CA PHE A 60 -2.18 13.42 0.40
C PHE A 60 -3.30 14.42 0.04
N LEU A 61 -4.09 14.16 -0.99
CA LEU A 61 -5.19 15.05 -1.37
C LEU A 61 -6.52 14.59 -0.77
N SER A 62 -7.41 15.55 -0.53
CA SER A 62 -8.79 15.32 -0.13
C SER A 62 -9.72 16.12 -1.05
N TRP A 63 -10.82 15.52 -1.46
CA TRP A 63 -11.77 16.15 -2.36
C TRP A 63 -13.18 15.60 -2.16
N CYS A 64 -14.15 16.49 -2.30
CA CYS A 64 -15.56 16.15 -2.37
C CYS A 64 -16.35 17.32 -2.96
N ARG A 65 -17.57 17.04 -3.40
CA ARG A 65 -18.53 18.05 -3.82
C ARG A 65 -19.32 18.52 -2.61
N GLN A 66 -19.71 19.79 -2.59
CA GLN A 66 -20.70 20.29 -1.65
C GLN A 66 -22.03 19.51 -1.77
N ASN A 67 -22.74 19.37 -0.65
CA ASN A 67 -24.01 18.62 -0.62
C ASN A 67 -25.10 19.27 -1.48
N ASN A 68 -25.19 20.60 -1.46
CA ASN A 68 -26.28 21.38 -2.08
C ASN A 68 -25.82 22.25 -3.27
N ALA A 69 -24.58 22.04 -3.75
CA ALA A 69 -24.01 22.83 -4.83
C ALA A 69 -23.17 21.95 -5.77
N SER A 70 -22.77 22.51 -6.91
CA SER A 70 -21.95 21.82 -7.91
C SER A 70 -20.44 21.92 -7.65
N GLU A 71 -20.06 22.84 -6.77
CA GLU A 71 -18.72 23.26 -6.44
C GLU A 71 -18.03 22.27 -5.48
N LEU A 72 -16.70 22.37 -5.41
CA LEU A 72 -15.89 21.62 -4.44
C LEU A 72 -16.13 22.16 -3.03
N ASP A 73 -16.14 21.25 -2.05
CA ASP A 73 -16.15 21.62 -0.64
C ASP A 73 -14.70 21.73 -0.13
N TYR A 74 -14.33 22.93 0.31
CA TYR A 74 -13.03 23.23 0.90
C TYR A 74 -13.10 23.35 2.42
N GLN A 75 -14.29 23.23 3.02
CA GLN A 75 -14.47 23.31 4.47
C GLN A 75 -14.26 21.94 5.12
N SER A 76 -14.95 20.93 4.60
CA SER A 76 -14.81 19.56 5.07
C SER A 76 -15.29 18.55 4.01
N CYS A 77 -14.76 17.34 4.08
CA CYS A 77 -15.23 16.21 3.29
C CYS A 77 -15.65 15.05 4.20
N PRO A 78 -16.65 14.26 3.78
CA PRO A 78 -17.14 13.14 4.56
C PRO A 78 -16.07 12.07 4.71
N THR A 79 -16.00 11.51 5.92
CA THR A 79 -15.16 10.37 6.29
C THR A 79 -15.93 9.05 6.16
N SER A 80 -15.26 7.92 6.41
CA SER A 80 -15.90 6.60 6.47
C SER A 80 -17.00 6.50 7.53
N GLU A 81 -16.91 7.31 8.60
CA GLU A 81 -17.93 7.38 9.66
C GLU A 81 -19.18 8.15 9.20
N ASP A 82 -19.01 9.17 8.37
CA ASP A 82 -20.11 9.96 7.83
C ASP A 82 -20.86 9.18 6.74
N CYS A 83 -20.13 8.58 5.80
CA CYS A 83 -20.69 7.68 4.80
C CYS A 83 -19.63 6.75 4.15
N GLU A 84 -20.02 5.50 3.93
CA GLU A 84 -19.14 4.47 3.36
C GLU A 84 -18.65 4.78 1.94
N ASN A 85 -19.47 5.50 1.17
CA ASN A 85 -19.25 5.78 -0.25
C ASN A 85 -18.84 7.25 -0.48
N ASN A 86 -17.99 7.80 0.38
CA ASN A 86 -17.39 9.11 0.13
C ASN A 86 -16.37 9.05 -1.04
N PRO A 87 -16.09 10.20 -1.70
CA PRO A 87 -15.25 10.21 -2.89
C PRO A 87 -13.81 9.71 -2.68
N VAL A 88 -13.20 10.05 -1.55
CA VAL A 88 -11.80 9.70 -1.23
C VAL A 88 -11.68 8.22 -0.93
N ASP A 89 -12.53 7.66 -0.07
CA ASP A 89 -12.50 6.24 0.25
C ASP A 89 -12.86 5.38 -0.97
N SER A 90 -13.86 5.79 -1.74
CA SER A 90 -14.24 5.08 -2.98
C SER A 90 -13.10 5.04 -3.99
N PHE A 91 -12.34 6.14 -4.10
CA PHE A 91 -11.15 6.22 -4.93
C PHE A 91 -10.07 5.24 -4.45
N TRP A 92 -9.71 5.29 -3.17
CA TRP A 92 -8.64 4.43 -2.63
C TRP A 92 -9.03 2.95 -2.65
N LYS A 93 -10.28 2.59 -2.34
CA LYS A 93 -10.80 1.22 -2.51
C LYS A 93 -10.54 0.72 -3.93
N ARG A 94 -10.88 1.54 -4.95
CA ARG A 94 -10.68 1.16 -6.35
C ARG A 94 -9.21 1.09 -6.75
N ALA A 95 -8.39 2.05 -6.29
CA ALA A 95 -6.97 2.12 -6.60
C ALA A 95 -6.20 0.93 -5.99
N SER A 96 -6.44 0.62 -4.71
CA SER A 96 -5.90 -0.55 -3.99
C SER A 96 -6.24 -1.86 -4.71
N MET A 97 -7.53 -2.08 -5.04
CA MET A 97 -7.95 -3.27 -5.78
C MET A 97 -7.25 -3.43 -7.13
N GLN A 98 -7.02 -2.34 -7.84
CA GLN A 98 -6.34 -2.37 -9.14
C GLN A 98 -4.85 -2.67 -8.97
N TYR A 99 -4.20 -1.99 -8.03
CA TYR A 99 -2.78 -2.18 -7.72
C TYR A 99 -2.46 -3.62 -7.29
N SER A 100 -3.30 -4.22 -6.45
CA SER A 100 -3.14 -5.63 -6.06
C SER A 100 -3.32 -6.62 -7.21
N LYS A 101 -4.21 -6.33 -8.18
CA LYS A 101 -4.40 -7.18 -9.37
C LYS A 101 -3.22 -7.11 -10.34
N ASP A 102 -2.61 -5.94 -10.44
CA ASP A 102 -1.51 -5.67 -11.36
C ASP A 102 -0.15 -6.08 -10.75
N SER A 103 -0.11 -6.31 -9.43
CA SER A 103 1.10 -6.72 -8.70
C SER A 103 1.47 -8.19 -8.97
N SER A 104 2.77 -8.46 -9.06
CA SER A 104 3.33 -9.79 -9.33
C SER A 104 4.74 -9.91 -8.77
N GLY A 105 5.32 -11.11 -8.78
CA GLY A 105 6.66 -11.37 -8.24
C GLY A 105 6.67 -11.36 -6.71
N VAL A 106 7.71 -10.76 -6.12
CA VAL A 106 7.81 -10.59 -4.67
C VAL A 106 6.97 -9.39 -4.26
N ILE A 107 6.08 -9.60 -3.29
CA ILE A 107 5.27 -8.53 -2.69
C ILE A 107 5.91 -8.12 -1.38
N TYR A 108 6.25 -6.84 -1.23
CA TYR A 108 6.74 -6.29 0.03
C TYR A 108 5.63 -5.63 0.81
N VAL A 109 5.66 -5.76 2.14
CA VAL A 109 4.67 -5.17 3.05
C VAL A 109 5.41 -4.47 4.19
N MET A 110 5.23 -3.18 4.38
CA MET A 110 5.84 -2.42 5.49
C MET A 110 4.79 -2.11 6.56
N LEU A 111 4.90 -2.78 7.70
CA LEU A 111 4.01 -2.61 8.87
C LEU A 111 4.71 -1.83 9.99
N ASN A 112 3.93 -1.16 10.82
CA ASN A 112 4.44 -0.39 11.96
C ASN A 112 4.30 -1.21 13.25
N GLY A 113 5.41 -1.79 13.72
CA GLY A 113 5.46 -2.55 14.97
C GLY A 113 5.37 -1.69 16.24
N SER A 114 5.41 -0.36 16.10
CA SER A 114 5.21 0.60 17.19
C SER A 114 3.78 1.17 17.24
N GLU A 115 2.89 0.72 16.34
CA GLU A 115 1.48 1.12 16.35
C GLU A 115 0.74 0.54 17.57
N GLN A 116 0.05 1.39 18.33
CA GLN A 116 -0.60 1.00 19.59
C GLN A 116 -1.73 -0.01 19.38
N THR A 117 -2.40 0.06 18.23
CA THR A 117 -3.52 -0.83 17.87
C THR A 117 -3.08 -2.15 17.23
N GLY A 118 -1.76 -2.38 17.10
CA GLY A 118 -1.17 -3.52 16.42
C GLY A 118 -0.70 -3.19 15.00
N ALA A 119 0.27 -3.96 14.50
CA ALA A 119 0.94 -3.65 13.23
C ALA A 119 0.08 -3.95 11.98
N TYR A 120 -0.88 -4.87 12.09
CA TYR A 120 -1.80 -5.26 11.03
C TYR A 120 -3.26 -5.00 11.44
N PRO A 121 -3.88 -3.92 10.95
CA PRO A 121 -5.31 -3.68 11.10
C PRO A 121 -6.12 -4.77 10.39
N ILE A 122 -6.88 -5.56 11.14
CA ILE A 122 -7.75 -6.63 10.57
C ILE A 122 -8.89 -6.07 9.70
N LYS A 123 -9.15 -4.76 9.80
CA LYS A 123 -10.04 -3.98 8.93
C LYS A 123 -9.23 -2.80 8.42
N GLY A 124 -9.20 -2.62 7.10
CA GLY A 124 -8.34 -1.62 6.47
C GLY A 124 -8.16 -1.89 4.99
N TYR A 125 -7.50 -0.97 4.28
CA TYR A 125 -7.27 -1.11 2.84
C TYR A 125 -6.48 -2.38 2.53
N PHE A 126 -5.41 -2.64 3.27
CA PHE A 126 -4.59 -3.83 3.05
C PHE A 126 -5.39 -5.12 3.28
N ALA A 127 -6.15 -5.17 4.38
CA ALA A 127 -6.93 -6.34 4.75
C ALA A 127 -8.13 -6.62 3.82
N ASP A 128 -8.85 -5.59 3.41
CA ASP A 128 -10.18 -5.73 2.78
C ASP A 128 -10.15 -5.51 1.26
N TYR A 129 -9.19 -4.73 0.75
CA TYR A 129 -9.16 -4.29 -0.65
C TYR A 129 -7.88 -4.65 -1.39
N GLU A 130 -6.87 -5.17 -0.70
CA GLU A 130 -5.59 -5.53 -1.33
C GLU A 130 -5.31 -7.03 -1.28
N ILE A 131 -5.20 -7.62 -0.08
CA ILE A 131 -4.96 -9.07 0.10
C ILE A 131 -5.96 -9.92 -0.70
N PRO A 132 -7.30 -9.65 -0.68
CA PRO A 132 -8.25 -10.46 -1.44
C PRO A 132 -8.09 -10.39 -2.96
N TYR A 133 -7.36 -9.40 -3.47
CA TYR A 133 -7.21 -9.12 -4.90
C TYR A 133 -5.86 -9.53 -5.49
N PHE A 134 -4.97 -10.06 -4.66
CA PHE A 134 -3.71 -10.66 -5.09
C PHE A 134 -3.91 -11.81 -6.09
N GLN A 135 -3.17 -11.76 -7.19
CA GLN A 135 -3.16 -12.81 -8.21
C GLN A 135 -2.17 -13.91 -7.80
N LYS A 136 -2.68 -14.96 -7.13
CA LYS A 136 -1.85 -16.03 -6.52
C LYS A 136 -0.87 -16.67 -7.50
N ASP A 137 -1.29 -16.86 -8.74
CA ASP A 137 -0.51 -17.43 -9.84
C ASP A 137 0.65 -16.52 -10.30
N LYS A 138 0.58 -15.21 -10.01
CA LYS A 138 1.61 -14.23 -10.38
C LYS A 138 2.56 -13.86 -9.24
N ILE A 139 2.25 -14.25 -8.00
CA ILE A 139 3.03 -13.89 -6.80
C ILE A 139 3.95 -15.04 -6.42
N THR A 140 5.23 -14.73 -6.21
CA THR A 140 6.23 -15.73 -5.80
C THR A 140 6.26 -15.91 -4.29
N ARG A 141 6.30 -14.81 -3.53
CA ARG A 141 6.22 -14.77 -2.07
C ARG A 141 5.83 -13.38 -1.57
N ILE A 142 5.44 -13.30 -0.30
CA ILE A 142 5.14 -12.05 0.40
C ILE A 142 6.19 -11.84 1.50
N GLU A 143 6.88 -10.72 1.49
CA GLU A 143 7.91 -10.37 2.47
C GLU A 143 7.43 -9.20 3.33
N ILE A 144 7.22 -9.46 4.62
CA ILE A 144 6.69 -8.51 5.60
C ILE A 144 7.88 -7.90 6.36
N TRP A 145 7.90 -6.57 6.45
CA TRP A 145 8.84 -5.80 7.25
C TRP A 145 8.08 -5.13 8.39
N VAL A 146 8.30 -5.59 9.61
CA VAL A 146 7.73 -4.97 10.81
C VAL A 146 8.76 -3.97 11.34
N MET A 147 8.49 -2.69 11.12
CA MET A 147 9.40 -1.60 11.45
C MET A 147 9.03 -0.98 12.80
N HIS A 148 10.00 -0.82 13.69
CA HIS A 148 9.82 -0.15 14.97
C HIS A 148 10.41 1.27 14.94
N GLU A 149 9.85 2.18 15.74
CA GLU A 149 10.43 3.50 15.97
C GLU A 149 11.76 3.43 16.73
N ILE A 150 12.72 4.27 16.35
CA ILE A 150 14.02 4.32 17.00
C ILE A 150 13.84 4.86 18.42
N GLY A 151 14.18 4.05 19.43
CA GLY A 151 13.92 4.37 20.84
C GLY A 151 12.44 4.39 21.22
N GLY A 152 11.54 3.98 20.32
CA GLY A 152 10.11 3.90 20.56
C GLY A 152 9.67 2.54 21.13
N PRO A 153 8.36 2.37 21.39
CA PRO A 153 7.83 1.12 21.90
C PRO A 153 7.88 0.02 20.83
N SER A 154 8.22 -1.20 21.24
CA SER A 154 8.04 -2.41 20.45
C SER A 154 6.72 -3.04 20.86
N ILE A 155 5.63 -2.73 20.15
CA ILE A 155 4.28 -3.21 20.46
C ILE A 155 4.07 -4.62 19.91
N GLU A 156 4.39 -4.84 18.63
CA GLU A 156 4.33 -6.15 17.98
C GLU A 156 5.50 -6.36 17.04
N SER A 157 6.09 -7.56 17.10
CA SER A 157 7.09 -8.06 16.15
C SER A 157 6.53 -9.20 15.28
N CYS A 158 7.33 -9.68 14.34
CA CYS A 158 7.01 -10.88 13.56
C CYS A 158 6.55 -12.06 14.42
N GLY A 159 5.48 -12.74 14.00
CA GLY A 159 4.88 -13.86 14.74
C GLY A 159 4.08 -13.48 15.99
N GLU A 160 3.89 -12.20 16.29
CA GLU A 160 3.15 -11.72 17.46
C GLU A 160 1.81 -11.07 17.07
N GLY A 161 0.85 -11.11 18.00
CA GLY A 161 -0.42 -10.39 17.92
C GLY A 161 -1.08 -10.37 16.52
N SER A 162 -1.31 -9.18 15.98
CA SER A 162 -1.94 -8.98 14.69
C SER A 162 -1.06 -9.41 13.50
N VAL A 163 0.27 -9.33 13.62
CA VAL A 163 1.21 -9.84 12.60
C VAL A 163 1.01 -11.34 12.41
N LYS A 164 0.86 -12.10 13.50
CA LYS A 164 0.55 -13.54 13.42
C LYS A 164 -0.77 -13.82 12.70
N ILE A 165 -1.79 -12.99 12.91
CA ILE A 165 -3.08 -13.12 12.21
C ILE A 165 -2.89 -12.93 10.71
N LEU A 166 -2.08 -11.94 10.29
CA LEU A 166 -1.73 -11.74 8.89
C LEU A 166 -0.99 -12.95 8.33
N GLU A 167 0.06 -13.42 9.00
CA GLU A 167 0.86 -14.56 8.60
C GLU A 167 -0.01 -15.82 8.37
N GLU A 168 -0.87 -16.16 9.34
CA GLU A 168 -1.80 -17.29 9.22
C GLU A 168 -2.80 -17.10 8.08
N ARG A 169 -3.25 -15.88 7.81
CA ARG A 169 -4.16 -15.57 6.70
C ARG A 169 -3.46 -15.80 5.35
N LEU A 170 -2.23 -15.32 5.20
CA LEU A 170 -1.44 -15.50 3.97
C LEU A 170 -1.13 -16.98 3.73
N GLU A 171 -0.78 -17.72 4.79
CA GLU A 171 -0.55 -19.17 4.73
C GLU A 171 -1.84 -19.93 4.32
N LYS A 172 -2.99 -19.60 4.93
CA LYS A 172 -4.29 -20.21 4.57
C LYS A 172 -4.69 -19.94 3.12
N MET A 173 -4.31 -18.79 2.57
CA MET A 173 -4.48 -18.46 1.14
C MET A 173 -3.47 -19.18 0.24
N GLY A 174 -2.46 -19.82 0.84
CA GLY A 174 -1.41 -20.60 0.18
C GLY A 174 -0.34 -19.74 -0.47
N PHE A 175 -0.07 -18.56 0.09
CA PHE A 175 1.11 -17.76 -0.25
C PHE A 175 2.32 -18.26 0.55
N GLN A 176 3.49 -18.25 -0.09
CA GLN A 176 4.74 -18.28 0.67
C GLN A 176 4.95 -16.91 1.30
N TYR A 177 5.34 -16.86 2.57
CA TYR A 177 5.63 -15.62 3.25
C TYR A 177 6.92 -15.69 4.07
N SER A 178 7.50 -14.52 4.35
CA SER A 178 8.56 -14.33 5.32
C SER A 178 8.35 -13.02 6.07
N CYS A 179 8.78 -12.94 7.32
CA CYS A 179 8.69 -11.73 8.13
C CYS A 179 10.06 -11.34 8.68
N ILE A 180 10.39 -10.06 8.62
CA ILE A 180 11.66 -9.47 9.07
C ILE A 180 11.35 -8.29 9.98
N ASN A 181 11.83 -8.35 11.23
CA ASN A 181 11.82 -7.19 12.10
C ASN A 181 12.93 -6.22 11.69
N ASP A 182 12.61 -4.93 11.68
CA ASP A 182 13.53 -3.82 11.45
C ASP A 182 14.45 -4.02 10.25
N TYR A 183 13.84 -4.26 9.08
CA TYR A 183 14.54 -4.50 7.83
C TYR A 183 15.66 -3.45 7.62
N LEU A 184 16.90 -3.94 7.58
CA LEU A 184 18.10 -3.12 7.78
C LEU A 184 18.17 -1.89 6.86
N PRO A 185 17.89 -1.98 5.53
CA PRO A 185 17.89 -0.80 4.66
C PRO A 185 16.89 0.29 5.09
N VAL A 186 15.71 -0.09 5.58
CA VAL A 186 14.69 0.86 6.06
C VAL A 186 15.10 1.39 7.44
N LYS A 187 15.64 0.54 8.32
CA LYS A 187 16.19 0.99 9.61
C LYS A 187 17.29 2.03 9.43
N LEU A 188 18.21 1.82 8.48
CA LEU A 188 19.26 2.79 8.15
C LEU A 188 18.68 4.13 7.68
N LEU A 189 17.57 4.12 6.93
CA LEU A 189 16.85 5.34 6.57
C LEU A 189 16.28 6.05 7.81
N LYS A 190 15.63 5.31 8.73
CA LYS A 190 15.15 5.89 10.00
C LYS A 190 16.30 6.48 10.83
N CYS A 191 17.47 5.82 10.83
CA CYS A 191 18.65 6.29 11.54
C CYS A 191 19.24 7.61 11.03
N VAL A 192 18.87 8.09 9.84
CA VAL A 192 19.28 9.41 9.35
C VAL A 192 18.87 10.52 10.31
N ASP A 193 17.68 10.41 10.91
CA ASP A 193 17.15 11.39 11.87
C ASP A 193 17.52 11.07 13.34
N HIS A 194 18.16 9.92 13.59
CA HIS A 194 18.51 9.41 14.92
C HIS A 194 19.98 8.98 15.01
N SER A 195 20.88 9.67 14.31
CA SER A 195 22.29 9.25 14.12
C SER A 195 23.09 9.01 15.41
N THR A 196 22.73 9.66 16.52
CA THR A 196 23.40 9.49 17.83
C THR A 196 22.71 8.47 18.75
N HIS A 197 21.56 7.92 18.34
CA HIS A 197 20.84 6.92 19.13
C HIS A 197 21.61 5.59 19.17
N PRO A 198 21.67 4.87 20.30
CA PRO A 198 22.40 3.60 20.40
C PRO A 198 22.00 2.55 19.35
N ASP A 199 20.72 2.49 18.98
CA ASP A 199 20.20 1.56 17.97
C ASP A 199 20.70 1.84 16.54
N CYS A 200 21.28 3.02 16.33
CA CYS A 200 21.82 3.53 15.07
C CYS A 200 23.35 3.64 15.07
N ALA A 201 24.01 3.22 16.14
CA ALA A 201 25.47 3.23 16.22
C ALA A 201 26.06 2.25 15.19
N LEU A 202 26.93 2.75 14.32
CA LEU A 202 27.70 1.94 13.38
C LEU A 202 28.74 1.13 14.18
N LYS A 203 28.70 -0.19 14.05
CA LYS A 203 29.68 -1.11 14.64
C LYS A 203 30.60 -1.66 13.56
#